data_AF-A0ABD3KWR9-F1
#
_entry.id   AF-A0ABD3KWR9-F1
#
_cell.length_a   1.000
_cell.length_b   1.000
_cell.length_c   1.000
_cell.angle_alpha   90.00
_cell.angle_beta   90.00
_cell.angle_gamma   90.00
#
_symmetry.space_group_name_H-M   'P 1'
#
loop_
_entity.id
_entity.type
_entity.pdbx_description
1 polymer ?
#
loop_
_entity_poly.entity_id
_entity_poly.type
_entity_poly.pdbx_seq_one_letter_code
_entity_poly.pdbx_strand_id
1 'polypeptide(L)'
;MQALEDLTYDKRKEFLTNTNCRENFLVVSFHTEAGIRPAVIASLSHVAHPELPCFLAGQPAKLPVVMPHGAAMAACAQLHQVRYGEKSDGLVTRRDAAVLGSVVVRPTCKLDHAWMVYSTLSDNPSEVDASKVCEALLTLLVEVREKKRQELEPKDE
;
A
#
# COMPACT_ATOMS: atom_id res chain seq x y z
N MET A 1 6.86 8.79 -16.33
CA MET A 1 7.87 7.72 -16.11
C MET A 1 8.79 8.05 -14.94
N GLN A 2 9.29 9.30 -14.83
CA GLN A 2 10.12 9.76 -13.70
C GLN A 2 9.71 9.23 -12.32
N ALA A 3 8.41 9.29 -11.97
CA ALA A 3 7.93 8.79 -10.67
C ALA A 3 8.29 7.32 -10.38
N LEU A 4 8.29 6.44 -11.40
CA LEU A 4 8.69 5.05 -11.22
C LEU A 4 10.21 4.88 -11.13
N GLU A 5 10.96 5.74 -11.81
CA GLU A 5 12.43 5.75 -11.75
C GLU A 5 12.90 6.14 -10.35
N ASP A 6 12.25 7.12 -9.74
CA ASP A 6 12.56 7.60 -8.38
C ASP A 6 12.28 6.52 -7.30
N LEU A 7 11.35 5.59 -7.58
CA LEU A 7 11.02 4.47 -6.69
C LEU A 7 11.98 3.27 -6.80
N THR A 8 12.93 3.30 -7.73
CA THR A 8 13.92 2.22 -7.88
C THR A 8 14.83 2.12 -6.66
N TYR A 9 15.38 0.93 -6.42
CA TYR A 9 16.31 0.71 -5.32
C TYR A 9 17.56 1.60 -5.39
N ASP A 10 18.06 1.87 -6.60
CA ASP A 10 19.23 2.74 -6.79
C ASP A 10 18.91 4.18 -6.35
N LYS A 11 17.76 4.72 -6.77
CA LYS A 11 17.31 6.05 -6.37
C LYS A 11 16.98 6.14 -4.89
N ARG A 12 16.33 5.12 -4.31
CA ARG A 12 16.10 5.04 -2.87
C ARG A 12 17.43 5.03 -2.10
N LYS A 13 18.41 4.26 -2.55
CA LYS A 13 19.72 4.18 -1.89
C LYS A 13 20.43 5.53 -1.94
N GLU A 14 20.46 6.17 -3.11
CA GLU A 14 20.99 7.53 -3.29
C GLU A 14 20.32 8.53 -2.33
N PHE A 15 18.99 8.49 -2.24
CA PHE A 15 18.23 9.33 -1.32
C PHE A 15 18.61 9.08 0.14
N LEU A 16 18.63 7.83 0.60
CA LEU A 16 18.94 7.48 1.99
C LEU A 16 20.39 7.77 2.37
N THR A 17 21.34 7.72 1.43
CA THR A 17 22.74 8.09 1.71
C THR A 17 22.92 9.60 1.86
N ASN A 18 22.15 10.39 1.11
CA ASN A 18 22.26 11.85 1.09
C ASN A 18 21.36 12.53 2.13
N THR A 19 20.32 11.84 2.60
CA THR A 19 19.39 12.36 3.60
C THR A 19 19.60 11.64 4.93
N ASN A 20 19.94 12.41 5.96
CA ASN A 20 19.91 11.90 7.32
C ASN A 20 18.45 11.88 7.78
N CYS A 21 17.75 10.76 7.62
CA CYS A 21 16.50 10.50 8.33
C CYS A 21 16.81 10.26 9.82
N ARG A 22 17.20 11.31 10.55
CA ARG A 22 17.61 11.21 11.96
C ARG A 22 16.45 11.42 12.93
N GLU A 23 16.28 10.41 13.78
CA GLU A 23 16.12 10.36 15.27
C GLU A 23 15.19 11.34 16.02
N ASN A 24 14.86 12.51 15.48
CA ASN A 24 14.15 13.56 16.21
C ASN A 24 12.62 13.50 16.07
N PHE A 25 12.10 12.63 15.21
CA PHE A 25 10.67 12.50 14.98
C PHE A 25 10.18 11.13 15.38
N LEU A 26 9.03 11.10 16.03
CA LEU A 26 8.30 9.86 16.22
C LEU A 26 7.71 9.46 14.86
N VAL A 27 8.23 8.37 14.31
CA VAL A 27 7.78 7.83 13.02
C VAL A 27 6.90 6.62 13.28
N VAL A 28 5.75 6.56 12.63
CA VAL A 28 4.93 5.35 12.51
C VAL A 28 5.00 4.86 11.08
N SER A 29 5.44 3.62 10.89
CA SER A 29 5.42 2.95 9.59
C SER A 29 4.22 2.03 9.52
N PHE A 30 3.30 2.34 8.62
CA PHE A 30 2.13 1.51 8.34
C PHE A 30 2.36 0.76 7.03
N HIS A 31 2.31 -0.57 7.06
CA HIS A 31 2.43 -1.36 5.84
C HIS A 31 1.33 -2.39 5.70
N THR A 32 0.85 -2.53 4.47
CA THR A 32 -0.30 -3.36 4.15
C THR A 32 0.12 -4.53 3.25
N GLU A 33 -0.86 -5.29 2.78
CA GLU A 33 -0.66 -6.46 1.92
C GLU A 33 -1.86 -6.58 1.00
N ALA A 34 -1.64 -6.62 -0.31
CA ALA A 34 -2.72 -6.79 -1.26
C ALA A 34 -3.31 -8.20 -1.14
N GLY A 35 -4.61 -8.31 -1.41
CA GLY A 35 -5.31 -9.58 -1.50
C GLY A 35 -4.99 -10.31 -2.80
N ILE A 36 -4.07 -11.26 -2.77
CA ILE A 36 -3.74 -12.10 -3.93
C ILE A 36 -4.76 -13.25 -4.02
N ARG A 37 -5.97 -12.97 -4.51
CA ARG A 37 -7.00 -13.99 -4.74
C ARG A 37 -6.96 -14.45 -6.21
N PRO A 38 -6.97 -15.76 -6.50
CA PRO A 38 -6.98 -16.27 -7.87
C PRO A 38 -8.09 -15.67 -8.74
N ALA A 39 -9.28 -15.43 -8.17
CA ALA A 39 -10.39 -14.79 -8.88
C ALA A 39 -10.10 -13.33 -9.29
N VAL A 40 -9.34 -12.59 -8.47
CA VAL A 40 -8.94 -11.20 -8.78
C VAL A 40 -7.90 -11.19 -9.90
N ILE A 41 -6.96 -12.14 -9.90
CA ILE A 41 -5.97 -12.30 -10.98
C ILE A 41 -6.64 -12.80 -12.27
N ALA A 42 -7.60 -13.72 -12.18
CA ALA A 42 -8.35 -14.21 -13.34
C ALA A 42 -9.13 -13.09 -14.06
N SER A 43 -9.55 -12.04 -13.34
CA SER A 43 -10.16 -10.87 -13.97
C SER A 43 -9.24 -10.21 -15.00
N LEU A 44 -7.91 -10.25 -14.81
CA LEU A 44 -6.92 -9.76 -15.79
C LEU A 44 -6.91 -10.59 -17.08
N SER A 45 -7.23 -11.89 -17.01
CA SER A 45 -7.37 -12.74 -18.20
C SER A 45 -8.67 -12.41 -18.96
N HIS A 46 -9.72 -11.98 -18.25
CA HIS A 46 -11.01 -11.61 -18.85
C HIS A 46 -11.04 -10.21 -19.47
N VAL A 47 -10.22 -9.24 -18.99
CA VAL A 47 -10.14 -7.92 -19.65
C VAL A 47 -9.41 -7.99 -21.01
N ALA A 48 -8.93 -9.16 -21.44
CA ALA A 48 -8.29 -9.29 -22.75
C ALA A 48 -9.28 -9.35 -23.93
N HIS A 49 -10.54 -9.77 -23.75
CA HIS A 49 -11.47 -9.98 -24.89
C HIS A 49 -12.96 -9.82 -24.52
N PRO A 50 -13.52 -8.61 -24.41
CA PRO A 50 -14.96 -8.43 -24.57
C PRO A 50 -15.31 -8.47 -26.07
N GLU A 51 -15.41 -9.67 -26.66
CA GLU A 51 -16.03 -9.84 -27.99
C GLU A 51 -17.55 -9.67 -27.82
N LEU A 52 -18.09 -8.47 -28.13
CA LEU A 52 -19.55 -8.26 -28.23
C LEU A 52 -19.96 -8.26 -29.71
N PRO A 53 -21.16 -8.76 -30.06
CA PRO A 53 -21.58 -8.87 -31.45
C PRO A 53 -21.70 -7.47 -32.07
N CYS A 54 -21.04 -7.25 -33.21
CA CYS A 54 -21.17 -6.04 -34.01
C CYS A 54 -22.63 -5.83 -34.46
N PHE A 55 -23.39 -5.05 -33.71
CA PHE A 55 -24.53 -4.32 -34.24
C PHE A 55 -24.06 -2.89 -34.46
N LEU A 56 -24.03 -2.44 -35.72
CA LEU A 56 -23.59 -1.13 -36.24
C LEU A 56 -22.17 -1.11 -36.86
N ALA A 57 -22.16 -1.39 -38.17
CA ALA A 57 -21.29 -0.78 -39.19
C ALA A 57 -19.76 -0.70 -38.93
N GLY A 58 -19.06 -1.79 -39.24
CA GLY A 58 -17.90 -1.72 -40.15
C GLY A 58 -16.60 -1.04 -39.70
N GLN A 59 -16.36 -0.76 -38.41
CA GLN A 59 -15.04 -0.36 -37.91
C GLN A 59 -14.66 -1.15 -36.65
N PRO A 60 -13.44 -1.71 -36.55
CA PRO A 60 -12.98 -2.37 -35.34
C PRO A 60 -12.73 -1.32 -34.25
N ALA A 61 -13.72 -1.10 -33.38
CA ALA A 61 -13.56 -0.25 -32.21
C ALA A 61 -12.64 -0.94 -31.19
N LYS A 62 -11.37 -0.52 -31.09
CA LYS A 62 -10.50 -0.89 -29.96
C LYS A 62 -11.09 -0.28 -28.69
N LEU A 63 -11.75 -1.10 -27.87
CA LEU A 63 -12.21 -0.67 -26.56
C LEU A 63 -11.00 -0.58 -25.62
N PRO A 64 -10.84 0.51 -24.83
CA PRO A 64 -9.77 0.58 -23.84
C PRO A 64 -9.95 -0.52 -22.80
N VAL A 65 -8.92 -1.35 -22.63
CA VAL A 65 -8.81 -2.33 -21.54
C VAL A 65 -8.67 -1.54 -20.24
N VAL A 66 -9.77 -1.39 -19.50
CA VAL A 66 -9.76 -0.76 -18.18
C VAL A 66 -9.44 -1.86 -17.16
N MET A 67 -8.22 -1.82 -16.61
CA MET A 67 -7.83 -2.72 -15.54
C MET A 67 -8.31 -2.16 -14.19
N PRO A 68 -9.10 -2.91 -13.40
CA PRO A 68 -9.45 -2.48 -12.06
C PRO A 68 -8.18 -2.32 -11.21
N HIS A 69 -8.06 -1.22 -10.47
CA HIS A 69 -6.90 -0.91 -9.64
C HIS A 69 -6.48 -2.07 -8.71
N GLY A 70 -7.42 -2.69 -7.99
CA GLY A 70 -7.15 -3.82 -7.11
C GLY A 70 -6.64 -5.07 -7.85
N ALA A 71 -7.04 -5.27 -9.11
CA ALA A 71 -6.51 -6.35 -9.94
C ALA A 71 -5.06 -6.07 -10.36
N ALA A 72 -4.76 -4.82 -10.73
CA ALA A 72 -3.39 -4.38 -11.00
C ALA A 72 -2.49 -4.57 -9.77
N MET A 73 -2.92 -4.09 -8.60
CA MET A 73 -2.17 -4.22 -7.35
C MET A 73 -1.98 -5.68 -6.94
N ALA A 74 -2.98 -6.54 -7.09
CA ALA A 74 -2.86 -7.96 -6.80
C ALA A 74 -1.83 -8.66 -7.72
N ALA A 75 -1.80 -8.34 -9.03
CA ALA A 75 -0.80 -8.87 -9.94
C ALA A 75 0.61 -8.38 -9.63
N CYS A 76 0.78 -7.09 -9.33
CA CYS A 76 2.07 -6.55 -8.91
C CYS A 76 2.55 -7.17 -7.59
N ALA A 77 1.66 -7.37 -6.62
CA ALA A 77 1.98 -8.06 -5.37
C ALA A 77 2.39 -9.51 -5.62
N GLN A 78 1.71 -10.21 -6.54
CA GLN A 78 2.11 -11.56 -6.96
C GLN A 78 3.50 -11.56 -7.62
N LEU A 79 3.79 -10.59 -8.48
CA LEU A 79 5.09 -10.43 -9.10
C LEU A 79 6.19 -10.24 -8.04
N HIS A 80 5.96 -9.40 -7.03
CA HIS A 80 6.88 -9.22 -5.91
C HIS A 80 7.10 -10.52 -5.11
N GLN A 81 6.02 -11.26 -4.84
CA GLN A 81 6.09 -12.54 -4.12
C GLN A 81 6.89 -13.60 -4.90
N VAL A 82 6.71 -13.69 -6.23
CA VAL A 82 7.44 -14.65 -7.08
C VAL A 82 8.89 -14.24 -7.27
N ARG A 83 9.16 -12.96 -7.50
CA ARG A 83 10.51 -12.47 -7.82
C ARG A 83 11.41 -12.34 -6.59
N TYR A 84 10.85 -11.89 -5.47
CA TYR A 84 11.63 -11.53 -4.27
C TYR A 84 11.26 -12.36 -3.04
N GLY A 85 10.21 -13.18 -3.09
CA GLY A 85 9.75 -13.93 -1.91
C GLY A 85 9.05 -13.08 -0.86
N GLU A 86 8.82 -11.79 -1.14
CA GLU A 86 8.32 -10.81 -0.18
C GLU A 86 6.87 -10.42 -0.47
N LYS A 87 6.09 -10.24 0.59
CA LYS A 87 4.71 -9.78 0.50
C LYS A 87 4.66 -8.27 0.29
N SER A 88 3.66 -7.80 -0.45
CA SER A 88 3.53 -6.41 -0.90
C SER A 88 2.06 -5.98 -0.94
N ASP A 89 1.84 -4.68 -0.84
CA ASP A 89 0.56 -4.01 -1.07
C ASP A 89 0.25 -3.79 -2.57
N GLY A 90 1.09 -4.29 -3.47
CA GLY A 90 0.96 -4.10 -4.92
C GLY A 90 1.90 -3.06 -5.49
N LEU A 91 2.61 -2.30 -4.66
CA LEU A 91 3.65 -1.37 -5.13
C LEU A 91 4.92 -1.42 -4.27
N VAL A 92 4.79 -1.52 -2.95
CA VAL A 92 5.91 -1.53 -2.01
C VAL A 92 5.89 -2.85 -1.22
N THR A 93 7.06 -3.44 -0.98
CA THR A 93 7.14 -4.63 -0.13
C THR A 93 6.96 -4.23 1.34
N ARG A 94 6.43 -5.13 2.18
CA ARG A 94 6.29 -4.86 3.63
C ARG A 94 7.60 -4.47 4.29
N ARG A 95 8.69 -5.08 3.84
CA ARG A 95 10.04 -4.80 4.32
C ARG A 95 10.46 -3.38 3.99
N ASP A 96 10.14 -2.92 2.79
CA ASP A 96 10.54 -1.62 2.29
C ASP A 96 9.68 -0.47 2.81
N ALA A 97 8.44 -0.75 3.21
CA ALA A 97 7.51 0.22 3.78
C ALA A 97 7.82 0.60 5.25
N ALA A 98 8.78 -0.08 5.90
CA ALA A 98 9.21 0.24 7.25
C ALA A 98 10.52 1.03 7.27
N VAL A 99 10.57 2.07 8.09
CA VAL A 99 11.79 2.84 8.35
C VAL A 99 12.40 2.37 9.67
N LEU A 100 13.73 2.28 9.75
CA LEU A 100 14.43 1.92 10.99
C LEU A 100 14.09 2.92 12.12
N GLY A 101 13.84 2.42 13.32
CA GLY A 101 13.48 3.22 14.49
C GLY A 101 12.02 3.69 14.54
N SER A 102 11.19 3.35 13.54
CA SER A 102 9.77 3.63 13.55
C SER A 102 8.98 2.62 14.41
N VAL A 103 7.81 3.05 14.88
CA VAL A 103 6.78 2.15 15.39
C VAL A 103 6.08 1.53 14.19
N VAL A 104 6.22 0.21 14.03
CA VAL A 104 5.70 -0.49 12.86
C VAL A 104 4.32 -1.06 13.15
N VAL A 105 3.32 -0.62 12.38
CA VAL A 105 1.94 -1.10 12.44
C VAL A 105 1.68 -2.05 11.27
N ARG A 106 1.22 -3.26 11.61
CA ARG A 106 1.02 -4.36 10.66
C ARG A 106 -0.42 -4.89 10.72
N PRO A 107 -1.36 -4.29 9.96
CA PRO A 107 -2.69 -4.85 9.83
C PRO A 107 -2.65 -6.28 9.26
N THR A 108 -3.53 -7.13 9.79
CA THR A 108 -3.74 -8.50 9.28
C THR A 108 -4.69 -8.53 8.08
N CYS A 109 -5.53 -7.50 7.92
CA CYS A 109 -6.40 -7.33 6.78
C CYS A 109 -5.62 -7.09 5.48
N LYS A 110 -6.20 -7.53 4.37
CA LYS A 110 -5.60 -7.41 3.04
C LYS A 110 -6.05 -6.11 2.40
N LEU A 111 -5.16 -5.14 2.41
CA LEU A 111 -5.37 -3.79 1.88
C LEU A 111 -4.26 -3.53 0.85
N ASP A 112 -4.64 -3.18 -0.37
CA ASP A 112 -3.66 -2.80 -1.39
C ASP A 112 -3.16 -1.36 -1.19
N HIS A 113 -2.18 -0.95 -2.00
CA HIS A 113 -1.54 0.35 -1.91
C HIS A 113 -2.52 1.51 -2.17
N ALA A 114 -3.51 1.26 -3.02
CA ALA A 114 -4.47 2.25 -3.47
C ALA A 114 -5.62 2.41 -2.46
N TRP A 115 -5.85 1.42 -1.60
CA TRP A 115 -6.92 1.40 -0.62
C TRP A 115 -6.95 2.67 0.25
N MET A 116 -5.82 3.13 0.81
CA MET A 116 -5.83 4.29 1.70
C MET A 116 -6.26 5.60 0.99
N VAL A 117 -6.04 5.69 -0.33
CA VAL A 117 -6.32 6.90 -1.12
C VAL A 117 -7.71 6.87 -1.74
N TYR A 118 -8.15 5.70 -2.21
CA TYR A 118 -9.41 5.54 -2.92
C TYR A 118 -10.52 4.92 -2.08
N SER A 119 -10.29 4.67 -0.79
CA SER A 119 -11.35 4.26 0.13
C SER A 119 -12.44 5.32 0.15
N THR A 120 -13.62 4.95 -0.34
CA THR A 120 -14.83 5.73 -0.11
C THR A 120 -15.29 5.51 1.32
N LEU A 121 -15.84 6.55 1.95
CA LEU A 121 -16.55 6.39 3.22
C LEU A 121 -17.75 5.47 2.97
N SER A 122 -17.65 4.21 3.39
CA SER A 122 -18.74 3.25 3.24
C SER A 122 -19.38 3.02 4.60
N ASP A 123 -20.71 3.00 4.64
CA ASP A 123 -21.47 2.67 5.85
C ASP A 123 -21.44 1.16 6.16
N ASN A 124 -20.64 0.38 5.42
CA ASN A 124 -20.54 -1.06 5.59
C ASN A 124 -19.63 -1.36 6.79
N PRO A 125 -20.16 -1.90 7.90
CA PRO A 125 -19.36 -2.16 9.11
C PRO A 125 -18.32 -3.28 8.94
N SER A 126 -18.38 -4.02 7.82
CA SER A 126 -17.41 -5.06 7.46
C SER A 126 -16.22 -4.54 6.68
N GLU A 127 -16.31 -3.32 6.11
CA GLU A 127 -15.22 -2.73 5.37
C GLU A 127 -14.30 -1.99 6.36
N VAL A 128 -12.99 -2.07 6.13
CA VAL A 128 -12.06 -1.28 6.93
C VAL A 128 -12.29 0.17 6.53
N ASP A 129 -12.46 1.06 7.51
CA ASP A 129 -12.62 2.50 7.27
C ASP A 129 -11.26 3.19 7.38
N ALA A 130 -10.82 3.82 6.28
CA ALA A 130 -9.57 4.56 6.24
C ALA A 130 -9.52 5.69 7.29
N SER A 131 -10.66 6.33 7.58
CA SER A 131 -10.73 7.40 8.59
C SER A 131 -10.43 6.86 9.99
N LYS A 132 -10.96 5.67 10.32
CA LYS A 132 -10.71 4.98 11.59
C LYS A 132 -9.28 4.50 11.73
N VAL A 133 -8.68 4.02 10.63
CA VAL A 133 -7.25 3.68 10.61
C VAL A 133 -6.40 4.92 10.86
N CYS A 134 -6.69 6.05 10.20
CA CYS A 134 -6.00 7.31 10.44
C CYS A 134 -6.13 7.78 11.89
N GLU A 135 -7.34 7.71 12.45
CA GLU A 135 -7.61 8.03 13.87
C GLU A 135 -6.75 7.16 14.80
N ALA A 136 -6.73 5.84 14.57
CA ALA A 136 -5.91 4.92 15.37
C ALA A 136 -4.40 5.18 15.26
N LEU A 137 -3.91 5.52 14.06
CA LEU A 137 -2.50 5.86 13.85
C LEU A 137 -2.11 7.16 14.58
N LEU A 138 -2.99 8.17 14.58
CA LEU A 138 -2.78 9.41 15.31
C LEU A 138 -2.81 9.19 16.83
N THR A 139 -3.75 8.38 17.33
CA THR A 139 -3.80 8.01 18.74
C THR A 139 -2.52 7.28 19.17
N LEU A 140 -2.05 6.32 18.35
CA LEU A 140 -0.79 5.61 18.60
C LEU A 140 0.41 6.57 18.67
N LEU A 141 0.47 7.58 17.79
CA LEU A 141 1.51 8.60 17.82
C LEU A 141 1.50 9.38 19.14
N VAL A 142 0.32 9.78 19.63
CA VAL A 142 0.19 10.46 20.92
C VAL A 142 0.63 9.55 22.05
N GLU A 143 0.10 8.34 22.15
CA GLU A 143 0.41 7.39 23.22
C GLU A 143 1.91 7.07 23.31
N VAL A 144 2.57 6.82 22.18
CA VAL A 144 4.00 6.52 22.17
C VAL A 144 4.81 7.74 22.58
N ARG A 145 4.39 8.96 22.21
CA ARG A 145 5.05 10.19 22.65
C ARG A 145 4.92 10.38 24.17
N GLU A 146 3.73 10.17 24.71
CA GLU A 146 3.47 10.27 26.16
C GLU A 146 4.32 9.27 26.94
N LYS A 147 4.36 8.02 26.49
CA LYS A 147 5.18 6.97 27.10
C LYS A 147 6.66 7.32 27.08
N LYS A 148 7.19 7.80 25.96
CA LYS A 148 8.58 8.25 25.86
C LYS A 148 8.90 9.41 26.81
N ARG A 149 7.95 10.33 27.05
CA ARG A 149 8.15 11.42 28.02
C ARG A 149 8.21 10.89 29.45
N GLN A 150 7.32 9.97 29.81
CA GLN A 150 7.31 9.34 31.14
C GLN A 150 8.56 8.50 31.42
N GLU A 151 9.16 7.87 30.40
CA GLU A 151 10.42 7.13 30.53
C GLU A 151 11.64 8.06 30.74
N LEU A 152 11.53 9.35 30.38
CA LEU A 152 12.59 10.36 30.51
C LEU A 152 12.50 11.17 31.80
N GLU A 153 11.36 11.17 32.49
CA GLU A 153 11.24 11.80 33.81
C GLU A 153 11.80 10.84 34.88
N PRO A 154 12.80 11.26 35.68
CA PRO A 154 13.32 10.43 36.75
C PRO A 154 12.19 10.19 37.76
N LYS A 155 11.99 8.93 38.14
CA LYS A 155 11.20 8.62 39.32
C LYS A 155 11.98 9.14 40.52
N ASP A 156 11.59 10.29 41.04
CA ASP A 156 12.05 10.78 42.34
C ASP A 156 11.62 9.74 43.40
N GLU A 157 12.59 8.98 43.90
CA GLU A 157 12.53 8.20 45.15
C GLU A 157 12.99 9.08 46.32
#